data_AF-A0A1X7JDL6-F1
#
_entry.id   AF-A0A1X7JDL6-F1
#
_cell.length_a   1.000
_cell.length_b   1.000
_cell.length_c   1.000
_cell.angle_alpha   90.00
_cell.angle_beta   90.00
_cell.angle_gamma   90.00
#
_symmetry.space_group_name_H-M   'P 1'
#
loop_
_entity.id
_entity.type
_entity.pdbx_description
1 polymer ?
#
loop_
_entity_poly.entity_id
_entity_poly.type
_entity_poly.pdbx_seq_one_letter_code
_entity_poly.pdbx_strand_id
1 'polypeptide(L)'
;MATLKDVARAVGLSITQASRALNDHSDVSEMTRKRVKAAVCSLNYQANISARKLVTGRSGSVTKAPRRDSRELPADCLAGLLEGRPLKELQRVGPHELIIRNSTGPAPE
;
A
#
# COMPACT_ATOMS: atom_id res chain seq x y z
N MET A 1 13.89 -12.51 10.08
CA MET A 1 13.09 -12.02 8.93
C MET A 1 14.07 -11.66 7.83
N ALA A 2 13.95 -12.27 6.64
CA ALA A 2 14.85 -11.96 5.53
C ALA A 2 14.65 -10.52 5.04
N THR A 3 15.70 -9.90 4.54
CA THR A 3 15.67 -8.54 4.00
C THR A 3 15.95 -8.55 2.50
N LEU A 4 15.69 -7.42 1.81
CA LEU A 4 16.03 -7.28 0.39
C LEU A 4 17.53 -7.46 0.12
N LYS A 5 18.38 -7.16 1.12
CA LYS A 5 19.83 -7.40 1.04
C LYS A 5 20.15 -8.88 0.97
N ASP A 6 19.42 -9.70 1.70
CA ASP A 6 19.61 -11.15 1.73
C ASP A 6 19.15 -11.79 0.41
N VAL A 7 18.02 -11.32 -0.13
CA VAL A 7 17.56 -11.72 -1.48
C VAL A 7 18.61 -11.35 -2.52
N ALA A 8 19.10 -10.10 -2.52
CA ALA A 8 20.10 -9.63 -3.47
C ALA A 8 21.39 -10.48 -3.40
N ARG A 9 21.84 -10.81 -2.18
CA ARG A 9 23.01 -11.69 -1.95
C ARG A 9 22.78 -13.10 -2.49
N ALA A 10 21.59 -13.67 -2.29
CA ALA A 10 21.27 -15.03 -2.75
C ALA A 10 21.29 -15.17 -4.29
N VAL A 11 20.99 -14.10 -5.03
CA VAL A 11 21.00 -14.12 -6.51
C VAL A 11 22.23 -13.46 -7.12
N GLY A 12 23.13 -12.91 -6.31
CA GLY A 12 24.33 -12.21 -6.78
C GLY A 12 24.03 -10.90 -7.51
N LEU A 13 22.99 -10.18 -7.09
CA LEU A 13 22.60 -8.88 -7.67
C LEU A 13 22.88 -7.73 -6.69
N SER A 14 22.98 -6.51 -7.21
CA SER A 14 22.86 -5.32 -6.36
C SER A 14 21.46 -5.21 -5.75
N ILE A 15 21.35 -4.52 -4.60
CA ILE A 15 20.07 -4.23 -3.95
C ILE A 15 19.11 -3.53 -4.94
N THR A 16 19.63 -2.61 -5.74
CA THR A 16 18.88 -1.87 -6.76
C THR A 16 18.31 -2.80 -7.84
N GLN A 17 19.12 -3.72 -8.36
CA GLN A 17 18.66 -4.70 -9.38
C GLN A 17 17.64 -5.67 -8.80
N ALA A 18 17.84 -6.15 -7.56
CA ALA A 18 16.86 -6.99 -6.88
C ALA A 18 15.53 -6.25 -6.66
N SER A 19 15.59 -4.96 -6.29
CA SER A 19 14.42 -4.10 -6.16
C SER A 19 13.69 -3.91 -7.50
N ARG A 20 14.43 -3.62 -8.59
CA ARG A 20 13.84 -3.47 -9.93
C ARG A 20 13.21 -4.77 -10.43
N ALA A 21 13.86 -5.91 -10.18
CA ALA A 21 13.33 -7.22 -10.52
C ALA A 21 12.03 -7.54 -9.76
N LEU A 22 11.94 -7.16 -8.48
CA LEU A 22 10.73 -7.32 -7.67
C LEU A 22 9.57 -6.42 -8.09
N ASN A 23 9.86 -5.25 -8.64
CA ASN A 23 8.86 -4.28 -9.09
C ASN A 23 8.53 -4.41 -10.59
N ASP A 24 8.90 -5.53 -11.23
CA ASP A 24 8.66 -5.84 -12.65
C ASP A 24 9.07 -4.72 -13.63
N HIS A 25 10.20 -4.07 -13.35
CA HIS A 25 10.73 -2.99 -14.21
C HIS A 25 11.22 -3.54 -15.57
N SER A 26 10.96 -2.84 -16.66
CA SER A 26 11.16 -3.32 -18.05
C SER A 26 12.62 -3.54 -18.45
N ASP A 27 13.55 -2.94 -17.73
CA ASP A 27 15.00 -3.08 -17.91
C ASP A 27 15.56 -4.37 -17.30
N VAL A 28 14.74 -5.18 -16.63
CA VAL A 28 15.15 -6.46 -16.04
C VAL A 28 14.69 -7.62 -16.90
N SER A 29 15.64 -8.46 -17.32
CA SER A 29 15.36 -9.68 -18.08
C SER A 29 14.45 -10.65 -17.32
N GLU A 30 13.58 -11.35 -18.05
CA GLU A 30 12.68 -12.38 -17.51
C GLU A 30 13.43 -13.45 -16.71
N MET A 31 14.62 -13.85 -17.19
CA MET A 31 15.47 -14.82 -16.48
C MET A 31 15.88 -14.30 -15.09
N THR A 32 16.31 -13.04 -15.00
CA THR A 32 16.68 -12.41 -13.73
C THR A 32 15.47 -12.32 -12.81
N ARG A 33 14.32 -11.93 -13.34
CA ARG A 33 13.05 -11.85 -12.60
C ARG A 33 12.67 -13.20 -11.97
N LYS A 34 12.76 -14.30 -12.73
CA LYS A 34 12.49 -15.65 -12.22
C LYS A 34 13.43 -16.04 -11.09
N ARG A 35 14.74 -15.75 -11.22
CA ARG A 35 15.72 -16.03 -10.16
C ARG A 35 15.42 -15.27 -8.87
N VAL A 36 15.08 -13.98 -8.99
CA VAL A 36 14.69 -13.16 -7.82
C VAL A 36 13.41 -13.70 -7.17
N LYS A 37 12.37 -14.01 -7.95
CA LYS A 37 11.11 -14.58 -7.42
C LYS A 37 11.35 -15.90 -6.67
N ALA A 38 12.20 -16.78 -7.20
CA ALA A 38 12.57 -18.02 -6.52
C ALA A 38 13.28 -17.78 -5.18
N ALA A 39 14.23 -16.84 -5.14
CA ALA A 39 14.95 -16.49 -3.90
C ALA A 39 14.03 -15.84 -2.85
N VAL A 40 13.04 -15.06 -3.28
CA VAL A 40 12.04 -14.46 -2.39
C VAL A 40 11.20 -15.56 -1.71
N CYS A 41 10.75 -16.55 -2.47
CA CYS A 41 10.00 -17.68 -1.95
C CYS A 41 10.84 -18.53 -0.98
N SER A 42 12.09 -18.86 -1.33
CA SER A 42 12.94 -19.70 -0.49
C SER A 42 13.33 -19.03 0.82
N LEU A 43 13.53 -17.71 0.81
CA LEU A 43 13.89 -16.93 2.00
C LEU A 43 12.67 -16.47 2.82
N ASN A 44 11.45 -16.78 2.37
CA ASN A 44 10.20 -16.26 2.93
C ASN A 44 10.26 -14.72 3.11
N TYR A 45 10.80 -14.03 2.11
CA TYR A 45 10.94 -12.58 2.14
C TYR A 45 9.60 -11.90 1.87
N GLN A 46 9.21 -10.99 2.78
CA GLN A 46 8.08 -10.10 2.59
C GLN A 46 8.57 -8.65 2.54
N ALA A 47 8.11 -7.90 1.53
CA ALA A 47 8.47 -6.50 1.38
C ALA A 47 7.93 -5.69 2.56
N ASN A 48 8.78 -4.85 3.15
CA ASN A 48 8.38 -3.96 4.24
C ASN A 48 7.51 -2.83 3.68
N ILE A 49 6.21 -2.90 3.99
CA ILE A 49 5.21 -1.94 3.54
C ILE A 49 5.53 -0.52 4.07
N SER A 50 5.96 -0.38 5.33
CA SER A 50 6.30 0.92 5.92
C SER A 50 7.48 1.58 5.20
N ALA A 51 8.53 0.81 4.88
CA ALA A 51 9.65 1.30 4.09
C ALA A 51 9.22 1.74 2.68
N ARG A 52 8.29 0.99 2.06
CA ARG A 52 7.74 1.34 0.74
C ARG A 52 6.91 2.63 0.79
N LYS A 53 6.13 2.85 1.84
CA LYS A 53 5.37 4.09 2.06
C LYS A 53 6.28 5.30 2.21
N LEU A 54 7.36 5.16 3.00
CA LEU A 54 8.37 6.20 3.19
C LEU A 54 9.02 6.63 1.87
N VAL A 55 9.44 5.67 1.03
CA VAL A 55 10.11 5.96 -0.25
C VAL A 55 9.14 6.53 -1.29
N THR A 56 7.90 6.04 -1.34
CA THR A 56 6.93 6.45 -2.37
C THR A 56 6.11 7.69 -1.99
N GLY A 57 6.08 8.07 -0.72
CA GLY A 57 5.22 9.13 -0.19
C GLY A 57 3.72 8.80 -0.25
N ARG A 58 3.35 7.56 -0.59
CA ARG A 58 1.95 7.14 -0.79
C ARG A 58 1.54 6.19 0.32
N SER A 59 0.42 6.49 0.96
CA SER A 59 -0.12 5.73 2.10
C SER A 59 -0.56 4.31 1.74
N GLY A 60 -0.72 3.99 0.45
CA GLY A 60 -1.18 2.68 -0.06
C GLY A 60 -2.61 2.31 0.33
N SER A 61 -3.31 3.18 1.09
CA SER A 61 -4.71 3.03 1.47
C SER A 61 -5.59 3.76 0.47
N VAL A 62 -6.54 3.04 -0.12
CA VAL A 62 -7.62 3.62 -0.93
C VAL A 62 -8.91 3.55 -0.12
N THR A 63 -9.64 4.65 -0.02
CA THR A 63 -10.96 4.69 0.62
C THR A 63 -12.01 4.47 -0.47
N LYS A 64 -13.02 3.63 -0.19
CA LYS A 64 -14.11 3.31 -1.15
C LYS A 64 -14.96 4.54 -1.53
N ALA A 65 -14.93 5.58 -0.69
CA ALA A 65 -15.49 6.89 -0.99
C ALA A 65 -14.36 7.87 -1.36
N PRO A 66 -14.34 8.45 -2.56
CA PRO A 66 -13.52 9.61 -2.87
C PRO A 66 -13.71 10.68 -1.78
N ARG A 67 -12.62 11.32 -1.35
CA ARG A 67 -12.71 12.50 -0.45
C ARG A 67 -13.65 13.60 -0.97
N ARG A 68 -13.91 13.60 -2.28
CA ARG A 68 -14.84 14.49 -2.97
C ARG A 68 -16.30 14.21 -2.60
N ASP A 69 -16.66 12.96 -2.39
CA ASP A 69 -18.03 12.53 -2.09
C ASP A 69 -18.31 12.61 -0.59
N SER A 70 -17.25 12.58 0.23
CA SER A 70 -17.34 12.79 1.67
C SER A 70 -17.41 14.26 2.09
N ARG A 71 -17.81 15.20 1.22
CA ARG A 71 -17.90 16.64 1.54
C ARG A 71 -19.16 16.99 2.31
N GLU A 72 -20.26 16.31 2.03
CA GLU A 72 -21.56 16.58 2.65
C GLU A 72 -21.55 16.24 4.14
N LEU A 73 -20.89 15.14 4.53
CA LEU A 73 -20.86 14.68 5.92
C LEU A 73 -20.18 15.67 6.88
N PRO A 74 -18.95 16.17 6.62
CA PRO A 74 -18.34 17.22 7.44
C PRO A 74 -19.10 18.55 7.40
N ALA A 75 -19.71 18.90 6.27
CA ALA A 75 -20.47 20.14 6.12
C ALA A 75 -21.74 20.13 6.98
N ASP A 76 -22.52 19.04 6.96
CA ASP A 76 -23.69 18.82 7.82
C ASP A 76 -23.31 18.86 9.31
N CYS A 77 -22.20 18.19 9.68
CA CYS A 77 -21.70 18.24 11.06
C CYS A 77 -21.32 19.67 11.49
N LEU A 78 -20.64 20.43 10.63
CA LEU A 78 -20.23 21.81 10.93
C LEU A 78 -21.44 22.75 11.02
N ALA A 79 -22.37 22.66 10.07
CA ALA A 79 -23.60 23.44 10.08
C ALA A 79 -24.43 23.16 11.35
N GLY A 80 -24.62 21.89 11.69
CA GLY A 80 -25.35 21.52 12.91
C GLY A 80 -24.66 22.00 14.19
N LEU A 81 -23.32 22.05 14.22
CA LEU A 81 -22.57 22.59 15.36
C LEU A 81 -22.78 24.10 15.51
N LEU A 82 -22.81 24.83 14.39
CA LEU A 82 -23.13 26.27 14.37
C LEU A 82 -24.58 26.55 14.78
N GLU A 83 -25.50 25.63 14.49
CA GLU A 83 -26.91 25.68 14.92
C GLU A 83 -27.13 25.27 16.39
N GLY A 84 -26.07 24.86 17.10
CA GLY A 84 -26.14 24.47 18.51
C GLY A 84 -26.65 23.04 18.76
N ARG A 85 -26.69 22.19 17.73
CA ARG A 85 -27.03 20.76 17.91
C ARG A 85 -25.96 20.09 18.78
N PRO A 86 -26.36 19.23 19.74
CA PRO A 86 -25.40 18.59 20.63
C PRO A 86 -24.50 17.61 19.88
N LEU A 87 -23.22 17.56 20.26
CA LEU A 87 -22.18 16.79 19.55
C LEU A 87 -22.55 15.30 19.36
N LYS A 88 -23.26 14.71 20.32
CA LYS A 88 -23.72 13.31 20.28
C LYS A 88 -24.64 13.01 19.08
N GLU A 89 -25.36 14.02 18.59
CA GLU A 89 -26.29 13.91 17.45
C GLU A 89 -25.61 14.23 16.12
N LEU A 90 -24.42 14.83 16.17
CA LEU A 90 -23.57 15.12 15.02
C LEU A 90 -22.53 14.02 14.78
N GLN A 91 -22.18 13.26 15.82
CA GLN A 91 -21.25 12.14 15.70
C GLN A 91 -21.84 11.05 14.81
N ARG A 92 -21.17 10.78 13.69
CA ARG A 92 -21.50 9.65 12.82
C ARG A 92 -20.42 8.59 12.91
N VAL A 93 -20.83 7.37 13.25
CA VAL A 93 -20.00 6.17 13.17
C VAL A 93 -20.53 5.33 12.02
N GLY A 94 -19.70 5.11 11.00
CA GLY A 94 -20.05 4.28 9.86
C GLY A 94 -19.29 2.96 9.90
N PRO A 95 -19.80 1.91 9.24
CA PRO A 95 -19.01 0.71 9.03
C PRO A 95 -17.76 1.04 8.19
N HIS A 96 -16.61 0.55 8.64
CA HIS A 96 -15.35 0.67 7.91
C HIS A 96 -14.86 -0.73 7.56
N GLU A 97 -14.60 -0.95 6.27
CA GLU A 97 -13.98 -2.19 5.80
C GLU A 97 -12.50 -1.94 5.52
N LEU A 98 -11.62 -2.60 6.28
CA LEU A 98 -10.19 -2.59 6.01
C LEU A 98 -9.88 -3.67 4.97
N ILE A 99 -9.69 -3.25 3.72
CA ILE A 99 -9.24 -4.15 2.66
C ILE A 99 -7.71 -4.16 2.64
N ILE A 100 -7.11 -5.25 3.15
CA ILE A 100 -5.66 -5.48 3.03
C ILE A 100 -5.39 -6.06 1.64
N ARG A 101 -4.94 -5.20 0.71
CA ARG A 101 -4.44 -5.68 -0.58
C ARG A 101 -3.06 -6.33 -0.40
N ASN A 102 -3.03 -7.66 -0.42
CA ASN A 102 -1.80 -8.40 -0.64
C ASN A 102 -1.48 -8.29 -2.14
N SER A 103 -0.37 -7.64 -2.48
CA SER A 103 0.20 -7.57 -3.83
C SER A 103 -0.17 -6.37 -4.70
N THR A 104 0.85 -5.99 -5.48
CA THR A 104 0.99 -4.88 -6.43
C THR A 104 0.49 -5.25 -7.82
N GLY A 105 -0.50 -6.13 -7.91
CA GLY A 105 -1.17 -6.40 -9.18
C GLY A 105 -2.04 -5.21 -9.59
N PRO A 106 -2.32 -5.04 -10.89
CA PRO A 106 -3.35 -4.10 -11.33
C PRO A 106 -4.67 -4.38 -10.59
N ALA A 107 -5.49 -3.35 -10.39
CA ALA A 107 -6.81 -3.54 -9.81
C ALA A 107 -7.59 -4.58 -10.66
N PRO A 108 -8.31 -5.53 -10.04
CA PRO A 108 -9.24 -6.38 -10.77
C PRO A 108 -10.22 -5.49 -11.57
N GLU A 109 -10.55 -5.91 -12.79
CA GLU A 109 -11.60 -5.28 -13.62
C GLU A 109 -12.97 -5.32 -12.91
#